data_AF-A0A0C2J0J7-F1
#
_entry.id   AF-A0A0C2J0J7-F1
#
_cell.length_a   1.000
_cell.length_b   1.000
_cell.length_c   1.000
_cell.angle_alpha   90.00
_cell.angle_beta   90.00
_cell.angle_gamma   90.00
#
_symmetry.space_group_name_H-M   'P 1'
#
loop_
_entity.id
_entity.type
_entity.pdbx_description
1 polymer ?
#
loop_
_entity_poly.entity_id
_entity_poly.type
_entity_poly.pdbx_seq_one_letter_code
_entity_poly.pdbx_strand_id
1 'polypeptide(L)'
;MSSEEKDFRRLMNVDNRENQRKLHEYISDTKSRDLSVQMQAVKIFMPHFSPQHNPQADRLFVKYFPDELLDQFHAMLYCKGHVDIFGEKKILFVDVFTFIFRNTNLLKYRKSESMAMHFLKFICRYANQHEFNLEDILDSIEVCILHKPNHILFIEKNGMLYFYRCFRNKIHEYESKFLEICIKVYKLDNRMNSSLNRLNLNSSLKGIIWEYNQIYDKAIAKLFFIVSVMLHRLGLLDDTQFSIQDLARITSSVLREYKQNNKENLYLLHASKIWSVIISVPCNRFIIDTMQKLECVGCVFAIYISNKLKKAVDGSGRFEVSKNTKQMLYIIHLTLVSEIPQHPLFSNKKFFKNLHTSIQQFFEEDLFEDHTIEHQFLLLQLYLKCKITINGPFSPHDEQVFYLLLDRFAKYPSLKINSAFLMSHMIFLFSVQWTSEESNLPSNLERIKRFIRDVILALSDDSYIKKLQSEQKLLLYEDLKDIHLSMISSAYIEDVFTRCHRIIHNQCKYESFDGYGNEGYAFYQKALTKTVLSFYESIFFDSNTGDGYLYMLENYSNSSSNIPSYPDNCGNEPGPTSDSQTIYLGKLSIPAILRWFILMFEMKFLFGDIYIRNSQTYTFRDLPRFKIF
;
A
#
# COMPACT_ATOMS: atom_id res chain seq x y z
N MET A 1 55.05 35.74 -24.36
CA MET A 1 53.88 34.86 -24.55
C MET A 1 52.90 35.05 -23.41
N SER A 2 51.66 35.41 -23.72
CA SER A 2 50.59 35.49 -22.72
C SER A 2 50.30 34.11 -22.11
N SER A 3 49.69 34.06 -20.93
CA SER A 3 49.23 32.78 -20.35
C SER A 3 48.34 32.01 -21.31
N GLU A 4 47.52 32.72 -22.09
CA GLU A 4 46.61 32.15 -23.07
C GLU A 4 47.33 31.47 -24.23
N GLU A 5 48.42 32.04 -24.75
CA GLU A 5 49.21 31.43 -25.82
C GLU A 5 49.92 30.15 -25.35
N LYS A 6 50.39 30.12 -24.09
CA LYS A 6 51.00 28.92 -23.51
C LYS A 6 49.97 27.81 -23.34
N ASP A 7 48.78 28.15 -22.86
CA ASP A 7 47.68 27.19 -22.74
C ASP A 7 47.19 26.70 -24.11
N PHE A 8 47.14 27.58 -25.10
CA PHE A 8 46.79 27.22 -26.47
C PHE A 8 47.78 26.21 -27.07
N ARG A 9 49.08 26.47 -26.99
CA ARG A 9 50.09 25.52 -27.49
C ARG A 9 50.04 24.17 -26.77
N ARG A 10 49.77 24.16 -25.47
CA ARG A 10 49.60 22.91 -24.70
C ARG A 10 48.36 22.12 -25.14
N LEU A 11 47.26 22.81 -25.44
CA LEU A 11 46.01 22.16 -25.88
C LEU A 11 46.06 21.67 -27.34
N MET A 12 46.92 22.27 -28.18
CA MET A 12 47.08 21.87 -29.58
C MET A 12 48.09 20.75 -29.82
N ASN A 13 48.81 20.30 -28.78
CA ASN A 13 49.76 19.18 -28.88
C ASN A 13 49.03 17.84 -28.85
N VAL A 14 48.33 17.53 -29.95
CA VAL A 14 47.62 16.25 -30.16
C VAL A 14 48.44 15.38 -31.10
N ASP A 15 48.58 14.09 -30.78
CA ASP A 15 49.46 13.15 -31.52
C ASP A 15 49.04 12.88 -32.98
N ASN A 16 47.83 13.30 -33.37
CA ASN A 16 47.28 13.09 -34.71
C ASN A 16 47.18 14.41 -35.48
N ARG A 17 47.90 14.51 -36.61
CA ARG A 17 47.89 15.67 -37.51
C ARG A 17 46.49 16.03 -38.01
N GLU A 18 45.63 15.04 -38.22
CA GLU A 18 44.25 15.28 -38.62
C GLU A 18 43.44 15.95 -37.52
N ASN A 19 43.63 15.52 -36.26
CA ASN A 19 43.00 16.17 -35.12
C ASN A 19 43.48 17.61 -34.98
N GLN A 20 44.78 17.88 -35.13
CA GLN A 20 45.30 19.24 -35.10
C GLN A 20 44.66 20.12 -36.18
N ARG A 21 44.52 19.60 -37.41
CA ARG A 21 43.84 20.30 -38.51
C ARG A 21 42.39 20.62 -38.14
N LYS A 22 41.63 19.62 -37.67
CA LYS A 22 40.22 19.80 -37.28
C LYS A 22 40.03 20.77 -36.11
N LEU A 23 40.95 20.76 -35.14
CA LEU A 23 40.97 21.73 -34.05
C LEU A 23 41.22 23.15 -34.57
N HIS A 24 42.18 23.34 -35.48
CA HIS A 24 42.46 24.64 -36.09
C HIS A 24 41.29 25.16 -36.93
N GLU A 25 40.69 24.32 -37.77
CA GLU A 25 39.49 24.65 -38.56
C GLU A 25 38.37 25.12 -37.63
N TYR A 26 38.05 24.35 -36.59
CA TYR A 26 37.03 24.73 -35.61
C TYR A 26 37.32 26.08 -34.93
N ILE A 27 38.54 26.29 -34.42
CA ILE A 27 38.88 27.54 -33.72
C ILE A 27 38.85 28.75 -34.66
N SER A 28 39.16 28.55 -35.94
CA SER A 28 39.05 29.60 -36.97
C SER A 28 37.57 29.91 -37.26
N ASP A 29 36.78 28.88 -37.56
CA ASP A 29 35.42 29.03 -38.08
C ASP A 29 34.44 29.46 -36.99
N THR A 30 34.67 29.08 -35.73
CA THR A 30 33.89 29.55 -34.57
C THR A 30 34.04 31.07 -34.32
N LYS A 31 35.06 31.72 -34.88
CA LYS A 31 35.25 33.18 -34.83
C LYS A 31 34.63 33.92 -36.02
N SER A 32 34.06 33.20 -36.99
CA SER A 32 33.34 33.81 -38.11
C SER A 32 32.15 34.63 -37.59
N ARG A 33 31.79 35.71 -38.28
CA ARG A 33 30.54 36.46 -38.02
C ARG A 33 29.31 35.83 -38.68
N ASP A 34 29.54 34.80 -39.50
CA ASP A 34 28.47 34.06 -40.16
C ASP A 34 28.04 32.88 -39.27
N LEU A 35 26.81 32.97 -38.75
CA LEU A 35 26.21 31.94 -37.92
C LEU A 35 26.15 30.57 -38.62
N SER A 36 25.97 30.53 -39.95
CA SER A 36 25.95 29.28 -40.70
C SER A 36 27.32 28.60 -40.66
N VAL A 37 28.40 29.38 -40.81
CA VAL A 37 29.78 28.88 -40.69
C VAL A 37 30.05 28.36 -39.28
N GLN A 38 29.62 29.09 -38.24
CA GLN A 38 29.76 28.65 -36.85
C GLN A 38 29.00 27.33 -36.59
N MET A 39 27.75 27.21 -37.06
CA MET A 39 26.94 26.00 -36.93
C MET A 39 27.60 24.82 -37.64
N GLN A 40 28.11 25.04 -38.86
CA GLN A 40 28.80 24.01 -39.64
C GLN A 40 30.10 23.55 -38.97
N ALA A 41 30.86 24.47 -38.37
CA ALA A 41 32.06 24.16 -37.61
C ALA A 41 31.74 23.21 -36.44
N VAL A 42 30.67 23.49 -35.68
CA VAL A 42 30.20 22.62 -34.59
C VAL A 42 29.75 21.25 -35.11
N LYS A 43 28.96 21.23 -36.19
CA LYS A 43 28.47 19.98 -36.83
C LYS A 43 29.59 19.09 -37.37
N ILE A 44 30.69 19.66 -37.86
CA ILE A 44 31.85 18.89 -38.33
C ILE A 44 32.68 18.39 -37.14
N PHE A 45 32.82 19.23 -36.10
CA PHE A 45 33.65 18.91 -34.95
C PHE A 45 33.12 17.72 -34.15
N MET A 46 31.83 17.72 -33.82
CA MET A 46 31.23 16.72 -32.93
C MET A 46 31.40 15.28 -33.44
N PRO A 47 31.02 14.89 -34.66
CA PRO A 47 31.17 13.51 -35.14
C PRO A 47 32.64 13.08 -35.24
N HIS A 48 33.56 14.01 -35.55
CA HIS A 48 34.99 13.70 -35.61
C HIS A 48 35.58 13.33 -34.25
N PHE A 49 35.22 14.08 -33.20
CA PHE A 49 35.78 13.90 -31.84
C PHE A 49 34.89 13.09 -30.90
N SER A 50 33.64 12.78 -31.29
CA SER A 50 32.71 12.00 -30.48
C SER A 50 33.31 10.65 -30.05
N PRO A 51 33.79 9.79 -30.99
CA PRO A 51 34.31 8.46 -30.63
C PRO A 51 35.68 8.47 -29.96
N GLN A 52 36.40 9.59 -29.99
CA GLN A 52 37.78 9.66 -29.51
C GLN A 52 37.91 9.94 -28.02
N HIS A 53 36.86 10.46 -27.37
CA HIS A 53 36.86 10.89 -25.96
C HIS A 53 38.07 11.77 -25.57
N ASN A 54 38.61 12.56 -26.51
CA ASN A 54 39.83 13.33 -26.33
C ASN A 54 39.60 14.52 -25.36
N PRO A 55 40.19 14.52 -24.16
CA PRO A 55 39.93 15.57 -23.17
C PRO A 55 40.42 16.95 -23.62
N GLN A 56 41.48 17.05 -24.42
CA GLN A 56 41.96 18.34 -24.92
C GLN A 56 41.00 18.93 -25.94
N ALA A 57 40.53 18.10 -26.89
CA ALA A 57 39.54 18.51 -27.89
C ALA A 57 38.23 18.95 -27.22
N ASP A 58 37.77 18.21 -26.21
CA ASP A 58 36.58 18.57 -25.43
C ASP A 58 36.73 19.94 -24.77
N ARG A 59 37.88 20.20 -24.12
CA ARG A 59 38.15 21.50 -23.49
C ARG A 59 38.17 22.63 -24.50
N LEU A 60 38.77 22.40 -25.67
CA LEU A 60 38.80 23.38 -26.75
C LEU A 60 37.40 23.66 -27.30
N PHE A 61 36.56 22.63 -27.45
CA PHE A 61 35.16 22.78 -27.86
C PHE A 61 34.41 23.75 -26.95
N VAL A 62 34.44 23.52 -25.64
CA VAL A 62 33.73 24.40 -24.69
C VAL A 62 34.37 25.79 -24.61
N LYS A 63 35.71 25.87 -24.66
CA LYS A 63 36.44 27.16 -24.58
C LYS A 63 36.11 28.07 -25.77
N TYR A 64 36.10 27.51 -26.98
CA TYR A 64 35.88 28.25 -28.23
C TYR A 64 34.46 28.09 -28.78
N PHE A 65 33.51 27.60 -27.99
CA PHE A 65 32.11 27.50 -28.42
C PHE A 65 31.59 28.87 -28.86
N PRO A 66 31.00 29.03 -30.07
CA PRO A 66 30.64 30.33 -30.61
C PRO A 66 29.59 31.03 -29.75
N ASP A 67 29.90 32.26 -29.33
CA ASP A 67 29.01 33.03 -28.45
C ASP A 67 27.73 33.46 -29.21
N GLU A 68 27.82 33.80 -30.51
CA GLU A 68 26.62 34.11 -31.31
C GLU A 68 25.68 32.90 -31.44
N LEU A 69 26.21 31.69 -31.64
CA LEU A 69 25.40 30.47 -31.65
C LEU A 69 24.77 30.20 -30.27
N LEU A 70 25.51 30.42 -29.19
CA LEU A 70 24.97 30.34 -27.83
C LEU A 70 23.84 31.36 -27.60
N ASP A 71 24.01 32.59 -28.07
CA ASP A 71 22.97 33.63 -28.01
C ASP A 71 21.74 33.24 -28.82
N GLN A 72 21.91 32.54 -29.95
CA GLN A 72 20.81 32.00 -30.74
C GLN A 72 20.08 30.88 -30.00
N PHE A 73 20.81 29.99 -29.31
CA PHE A 73 20.19 29.00 -28.43
C PHE A 73 19.42 29.68 -27.29
N HIS A 74 19.98 30.71 -26.67
CA HIS A 74 19.28 31.54 -25.69
C HIS A 74 18.03 32.18 -26.27
N ALA A 75 18.11 32.85 -27.42
CA ALA A 75 17.00 33.53 -28.06
C ALA A 75 15.85 32.56 -28.39
N MET A 76 16.18 31.37 -28.90
CA MET A 76 15.23 30.28 -29.12
C MET A 76 14.47 29.94 -27.82
N LEU A 77 15.17 29.91 -26.69
CA LEU A 77 14.56 29.66 -25.38
C LEU A 77 13.72 30.82 -24.83
N TYR A 78 13.64 31.99 -25.46
CA TYR A 78 12.82 33.11 -24.99
C TYR A 78 11.72 33.54 -25.98
N CYS A 79 11.94 33.40 -27.29
CA CYS A 79 10.97 33.78 -28.32
C CYS A 79 9.75 32.84 -28.33
N LYS A 80 8.59 33.34 -27.89
CA LYS A 80 7.30 32.63 -27.98
C LYS A 80 6.75 32.78 -29.42
N GLY A 81 6.45 31.68 -30.10
CA GLY A 81 5.57 31.68 -31.29
C GLY A 81 6.21 31.43 -32.68
N HIS A 82 7.53 31.33 -32.81
CA HIS A 82 8.19 31.05 -34.11
C HIS A 82 8.86 29.67 -34.12
N VAL A 83 8.08 28.62 -33.87
CA VAL A 83 8.61 27.25 -33.67
C VAL A 83 9.32 26.70 -34.92
N ASP A 84 8.88 27.10 -36.11
CA ASP A 84 9.36 26.53 -37.38
C ASP A 84 10.70 27.12 -37.84
N ILE A 85 11.04 28.34 -37.43
CA ILE A 85 12.27 29.03 -37.85
C ILE A 85 13.53 28.40 -37.24
N PHE A 86 13.38 27.61 -36.17
CA PHE A 86 14.51 27.09 -35.39
C PHE A 86 14.79 25.59 -35.59
N GLY A 87 14.17 24.90 -36.56
CA GLY A 87 14.29 23.43 -36.72
C GLY A 87 15.73 22.92 -36.63
N GLU A 88 16.61 23.39 -37.51
CA GLU A 88 18.02 23.00 -37.53
C GLU A 88 18.77 23.35 -36.24
N LYS A 89 18.45 24.49 -35.62
CA LYS A 89 19.07 24.96 -34.38
C LYS A 89 18.66 24.11 -33.17
N LYS A 90 17.45 23.56 -33.14
CA LYS A 90 17.00 22.63 -32.09
C LYS A 90 17.78 21.33 -32.13
N ILE A 91 17.94 20.76 -33.33
CA ILE A 91 18.74 19.54 -33.55
C ILE A 91 20.16 19.78 -33.09
N LEU A 92 20.79 20.85 -33.59
CA LEU A 92 22.16 21.19 -33.21
C LEU A 92 22.29 21.43 -31.70
N PHE A 93 21.32 22.07 -31.06
CA PHE A 93 21.34 22.29 -29.61
C PHE A 93 21.34 20.98 -28.81
N VAL A 94 20.49 20.02 -29.19
CA VAL A 94 20.44 18.71 -28.55
C VAL A 94 21.72 17.92 -28.82
N ASP A 95 22.24 17.95 -30.05
CA ASP A 95 23.52 17.30 -30.40
C ASP A 95 24.68 17.88 -29.59
N VAL A 96 24.72 19.20 -29.39
CA VAL A 96 25.72 19.88 -28.54
C VAL A 96 25.60 19.44 -27.09
N PHE A 97 24.37 19.35 -26.55
CA PHE A 97 24.16 18.84 -25.19
C PHE A 97 24.69 17.40 -25.06
N THR A 98 24.29 16.53 -25.99
CA THR A 98 24.73 15.13 -26.02
C THR A 98 26.25 15.02 -26.13
N PHE A 99 26.87 15.82 -27.00
CA PHE A 99 28.32 15.83 -27.17
C PHE A 99 29.05 16.28 -25.90
N ILE A 100 28.59 17.36 -25.26
CA ILE A 100 29.21 17.90 -24.03
C ILE A 100 29.18 16.85 -22.91
N PHE A 101 28.08 16.12 -22.79
CA PHE A 101 27.86 15.16 -21.72
C PHE A 101 28.03 13.69 -22.15
N ARG A 102 28.69 13.40 -23.28
CA ARG A 102 29.02 12.00 -23.65
C ARG A 102 30.09 11.37 -22.75
N ASN A 103 30.84 12.18 -21.99
CA ASN A 103 31.90 11.75 -21.09
C ASN A 103 32.12 12.77 -19.94
N THR A 104 32.99 12.45 -18.98
CA THR A 104 33.19 13.24 -17.76
C THR A 104 34.14 14.45 -17.91
N ASN A 105 34.78 14.64 -19.06
CA ASN A 105 35.83 15.64 -19.27
C ASN A 105 35.36 17.08 -19.05
N LEU A 106 34.08 17.35 -19.34
CA LEU A 106 33.51 18.71 -19.40
C LEU A 106 32.61 19.09 -18.23
N LEU A 107 32.44 18.18 -17.26
CA LEU A 107 31.45 18.35 -16.19
C LEU A 107 31.65 19.58 -15.32
N LYS A 108 32.91 19.97 -15.07
CA LYS A 108 33.25 21.09 -14.17
C LYS A 108 33.36 22.44 -14.87
N TYR A 109 33.08 22.51 -16.16
CA TYR A 109 33.18 23.76 -16.93
C TYR A 109 31.90 24.59 -16.78
N ARG A 110 32.06 25.88 -16.48
CA ARG A 110 30.94 26.83 -16.31
C ARG A 110 30.01 26.90 -17.53
N LYS A 111 30.57 26.85 -18.75
CA LYS A 111 29.78 26.82 -20.00
C LYS A 111 28.94 25.52 -20.09
N SER A 112 29.47 24.37 -19.65
CA SER A 112 28.72 23.11 -19.61
C SER A 112 27.55 23.16 -18.62
N GLU A 113 27.74 23.73 -17.43
CA GLU A 113 26.66 23.94 -16.45
C GLU A 113 25.55 24.83 -17.05
N SER A 114 25.93 25.90 -17.76
CA SER A 114 24.97 26.74 -18.48
C SER A 114 24.21 25.95 -19.54
N MET A 115 24.86 25.01 -20.24
CA MET A 115 24.20 24.14 -21.23
C MET A 115 23.19 23.19 -20.58
N ALA A 116 23.51 22.62 -19.41
CA ALA A 116 22.54 21.81 -18.66
C ALA A 116 21.29 22.62 -18.28
N MET A 117 21.48 23.87 -17.83
CA MET A 117 20.37 24.79 -17.54
C MET A 117 19.55 25.11 -18.80
N HIS A 118 20.20 25.38 -19.94
CA HIS A 118 19.51 25.61 -21.21
C HIS A 118 18.75 24.38 -21.67
N PHE A 119 19.30 23.20 -21.47
CA PHE A 119 18.66 21.96 -21.85
C PHE A 119 17.37 21.73 -21.05
N LEU A 120 17.39 21.98 -19.74
CA LEU A 120 16.18 21.91 -18.92
C LEU A 120 15.12 22.93 -19.33
N LYS A 121 15.53 24.16 -19.68
CA LYS A 121 14.61 25.17 -20.24
C LYS A 121 14.05 24.75 -21.60
N PHE A 122 14.85 24.09 -22.42
CA PHE A 122 14.47 23.57 -23.73
C PHE A 122 13.37 22.53 -23.59
N ILE A 123 13.61 21.43 -22.87
CA ILE A 123 12.63 20.35 -22.69
C ILE A 123 11.38 20.80 -21.93
N CYS A 124 11.46 21.85 -21.11
CA CYS A 124 10.30 22.44 -20.45
C CYS A 124 9.37 23.17 -21.44
N ARG A 125 9.89 23.72 -22.53
CA ARG A 125 9.12 24.54 -23.49
C ARG A 125 8.66 23.75 -24.71
N TYR A 126 9.48 22.83 -25.19
CA TYR A 126 9.19 22.08 -26.41
C TYR A 126 8.61 20.72 -26.06
N ALA A 127 7.36 20.50 -26.45
CA ALA A 127 6.69 19.20 -26.33
C ALA A 127 6.77 18.42 -27.64
N ASN A 128 6.60 17.10 -27.56
CA ASN A 128 6.40 16.19 -28.71
C ASN A 128 7.50 16.26 -29.77
N GLN A 129 8.77 16.21 -29.36
CA GLN A 129 9.89 16.22 -30.30
C GLN A 129 10.20 14.79 -30.76
N HIS A 130 10.22 14.57 -32.09
CA HIS A 130 10.32 13.23 -32.69
C HIS A 130 11.66 12.94 -33.36
N GLU A 131 12.55 13.91 -33.53
CA GLU A 131 13.73 13.73 -34.37
C GLU A 131 14.96 13.26 -33.60
N PHE A 132 14.95 13.34 -32.27
CA PHE A 132 16.14 13.05 -31.47
C PHE A 132 16.31 11.57 -31.15
N ASN A 133 17.57 11.14 -31.02
CA ASN A 133 17.95 9.86 -30.44
C ASN A 133 17.82 9.95 -28.91
N LEU A 134 16.77 9.34 -28.36
CA LEU A 134 16.51 9.38 -26.91
C LEU A 134 17.59 8.65 -26.12
N GLU A 135 18.21 7.63 -26.72
CA GLU A 135 19.20 6.82 -26.03
C GLU A 135 20.43 7.65 -25.66
N ASP A 136 20.97 8.38 -26.64
CA ASP A 136 22.13 9.24 -26.46
C ASP A 136 21.86 10.37 -25.45
N ILE A 137 20.63 10.92 -25.45
CA ILE A 137 20.25 11.96 -24.49
C ILE A 137 20.17 11.40 -23.08
N LEU A 138 19.60 10.20 -22.89
CA LEU A 138 19.51 9.55 -21.59
C LEU A 138 20.91 9.24 -21.02
N ASP A 139 21.82 8.74 -21.86
CA ASP A 139 23.23 8.51 -21.47
C ASP A 139 23.93 9.81 -21.13
N SER A 140 23.65 10.88 -21.88
CA SER A 140 24.19 12.21 -21.60
C SER A 140 23.63 12.82 -20.31
N ILE A 141 22.36 12.59 -19.98
CA ILE A 141 21.80 12.97 -18.68
C ILE A 141 22.50 12.22 -17.56
N GLU A 142 22.75 10.92 -17.72
CA GLU A 142 23.45 10.10 -16.73
C GLU A 142 24.84 10.66 -16.40
N VAL A 143 25.61 11.03 -17.42
CA VAL A 143 26.92 11.66 -17.23
C VAL A 143 26.78 13.07 -16.64
N CYS A 144 25.82 13.86 -17.13
CA CYS A 144 25.58 15.23 -16.68
C CYS A 144 25.33 15.32 -15.16
N ILE A 145 24.56 14.39 -14.60
CA ILE A 145 24.26 14.34 -13.16
C ILE A 145 25.42 13.84 -12.29
N LEU A 146 26.54 13.37 -12.86
CA LEU A 146 27.76 13.11 -12.08
C LEU A 146 28.34 14.41 -11.50
N HIS A 147 27.99 15.56 -12.05
CA HIS A 147 28.33 16.86 -11.47
C HIS A 147 27.26 17.35 -10.49
N LYS A 148 27.65 17.57 -9.24
CA LYS A 148 26.75 17.94 -8.13
C LYS A 148 25.79 19.11 -8.44
N PRO A 149 26.23 20.27 -8.97
CA PRO A 149 25.32 21.36 -9.36
C PRO A 149 24.28 20.95 -10.40
N ASN A 150 24.68 20.23 -11.44
CA ASN A 150 23.77 19.76 -12.48
C ASN A 150 22.76 18.76 -11.91
N HIS A 151 23.20 17.85 -11.02
CA HIS A 151 22.33 16.89 -10.36
C HIS A 151 21.22 17.58 -9.56
N ILE A 152 21.59 18.56 -8.71
CA ILE A 152 20.63 19.38 -7.96
C ILE A 152 19.68 20.10 -8.92
N LEU A 153 20.23 20.65 -10.00
CA LEU A 153 19.45 21.39 -10.99
C LEU A 153 18.37 20.52 -11.65
N PHE A 154 18.69 19.28 -12.04
CA PHE A 154 17.72 18.33 -12.59
C PHE A 154 16.61 18.01 -11.59
N ILE A 155 16.93 17.86 -10.29
CA ILE A 155 15.94 17.59 -9.25
C ILE A 155 15.02 18.81 -9.06
N GLU A 156 15.59 20.00 -8.83
CA GLU A 156 14.83 21.21 -8.51
C GLU A 156 13.99 21.74 -9.67
N LYS A 157 14.44 21.51 -10.90
CA LYS A 157 13.71 21.89 -12.11
C LYS A 157 12.83 20.76 -12.65
N ASN A 158 12.64 19.69 -11.90
CA ASN A 158 11.80 18.55 -12.31
C ASN A 158 12.16 18.00 -13.70
N GLY A 159 13.46 17.91 -13.98
CA GLY A 159 13.99 17.68 -15.32
C GLY A 159 13.45 16.41 -15.95
N MET A 160 13.26 15.34 -15.18
CA MET A 160 12.74 14.07 -15.70
C MET A 160 11.24 14.11 -16.05
N LEU A 161 10.43 14.94 -15.36
CA LEU A 161 9.04 15.15 -15.77
C LEU A 161 8.98 15.92 -17.10
N TYR A 162 9.79 16.97 -17.25
CA TYR A 162 9.84 17.71 -18.51
C TYR A 162 10.43 16.89 -19.65
N PHE A 163 11.41 16.04 -19.35
CA PHE A 163 11.92 15.07 -20.32
C PHE A 163 10.80 14.13 -20.79
N TYR A 164 10.05 13.53 -19.86
CA TYR A 164 8.90 12.70 -20.20
C TYR A 164 7.89 13.44 -21.08
N ARG A 165 7.52 14.69 -20.74
CA ARG A 165 6.59 15.51 -21.54
C ARG A 165 7.13 15.82 -22.95
N CYS A 166 8.41 16.19 -23.04
CA CYS A 166 9.07 16.50 -24.31
C CYS A 166 9.08 15.29 -25.25
N PHE A 167 9.24 14.09 -24.70
CA PHE A 167 9.47 12.85 -25.44
C PHE A 167 8.35 11.82 -25.33
N ARG A 168 7.16 12.24 -24.91
CA ARG A 168 6.04 11.35 -24.56
C ARG A 168 5.73 10.29 -25.62
N ASN A 169 5.81 10.66 -26.89
CA ASN A 169 5.47 9.77 -28.01
C ASN A 169 6.48 8.64 -28.23
N LYS A 170 7.73 8.77 -27.73
CA LYS A 170 8.79 7.76 -27.86
C LYS A 170 9.16 7.10 -26.54
N ILE A 171 8.76 7.68 -25.41
CA ILE A 171 9.24 7.24 -24.10
C ILE A 171 8.85 5.80 -23.75
N HIS A 172 7.78 5.27 -24.35
CA HIS A 172 7.36 3.89 -24.14
C HIS A 172 8.39 2.86 -24.64
N GLU A 173 9.11 3.16 -25.72
CA GLU A 173 10.20 2.30 -26.24
C GLU A 173 11.41 2.27 -25.30
N TYR A 174 11.59 3.34 -24.52
CA TYR A 174 12.71 3.54 -23.61
C TYR A 174 12.30 3.53 -22.13
N GLU A 175 11.11 3.02 -21.79
CA GLU A 175 10.54 3.16 -20.43
C GLU A 175 11.50 2.64 -19.36
N SER A 176 12.13 1.48 -19.60
CA SER A 176 13.08 0.87 -18.66
C SER A 176 14.30 1.77 -18.42
N LYS A 177 14.96 2.23 -19.48
CA LYS A 177 16.14 3.11 -19.39
C LYS A 177 15.78 4.46 -18.76
N PHE A 178 14.65 5.04 -19.16
CA PHE A 178 14.12 6.27 -18.58
C PHE A 178 13.93 6.16 -17.07
N LEU A 179 13.29 5.08 -16.59
CA LEU A 179 13.07 4.86 -15.17
C LEU A 179 14.37 4.61 -14.40
N GLU A 180 15.32 3.90 -15.00
CA GLU A 180 16.66 3.72 -14.44
C GLU A 180 17.37 5.07 -14.25
N ILE A 181 17.37 5.93 -15.28
CA ILE A 181 17.94 7.28 -15.18
C ILE A 181 17.18 8.11 -14.14
N CYS A 182 15.85 8.02 -14.06
CA CYS A 182 15.09 8.68 -13.00
C CYS A 182 15.59 8.26 -11.62
N ILE A 183 15.80 6.95 -11.39
CA ILE A 183 16.35 6.47 -10.12
C ILE A 183 17.73 7.09 -9.85
N LYS A 184 18.62 7.16 -10.84
CA LYS A 184 19.94 7.80 -10.69
C LYS A 184 19.81 9.30 -10.38
N VAL A 185 18.96 10.04 -11.10
CA VAL A 185 18.68 11.47 -10.89
C VAL A 185 18.12 11.74 -9.49
N TYR A 186 17.24 10.90 -8.95
CA TYR A 186 16.67 11.13 -7.62
C TYR A 186 17.40 10.35 -6.51
N LYS A 187 18.48 9.63 -6.81
CA LYS A 187 19.35 8.98 -5.81
C LYS A 187 20.36 9.99 -5.27
N LEU A 188 19.88 10.90 -4.43
CA LEU A 188 20.73 11.89 -3.75
C LEU A 188 21.35 11.33 -2.46
N ASP A 189 22.54 11.81 -2.12
CA ASP A 189 23.18 11.58 -0.81
C ASP A 189 22.51 12.49 0.25
N ASN A 190 22.27 11.97 1.45
CA ASN A 190 21.73 12.71 2.59
C ASN A 190 22.58 13.95 2.93
N ARG A 191 23.89 13.92 2.65
CA ARG A 191 24.80 15.07 2.82
C ARG A 191 24.43 16.27 1.95
N MET A 192 23.63 16.08 0.90
CA MET A 192 23.22 17.13 -0.02
C MET A 192 21.87 17.76 0.31
N ASN A 193 21.20 17.32 1.38
CA ASN A 193 19.89 17.83 1.77
C ASN A 193 19.86 19.36 1.90
N SER A 194 20.89 19.96 2.51
CA SER A 194 21.01 21.41 2.69
C SER A 194 21.13 22.21 1.39
N SER A 195 21.45 21.55 0.27
CA SER A 195 21.60 22.19 -1.03
C SER A 195 20.28 22.23 -1.82
N LEU A 196 19.23 21.56 -1.35
CA LEU A 196 17.94 21.51 -2.04
C LEU A 196 16.99 22.60 -1.53
N ASN A 197 16.37 23.30 -2.47
CA ASN A 197 15.30 24.24 -2.19
C ASN A 197 13.96 23.51 -2.01
N ARG A 198 13.42 23.53 -0.78
CA ARG A 198 12.16 22.87 -0.42
C ARG A 198 10.95 23.36 -1.22
N LEU A 199 10.90 24.66 -1.56
CA LEU A 199 9.80 25.22 -2.38
C LEU A 199 9.83 24.67 -3.81
N ASN A 200 11.03 24.50 -4.37
CA ASN A 200 11.20 23.90 -5.70
C ASN A 200 10.80 22.42 -5.70
N LEU A 201 11.13 21.66 -4.65
CA LEU A 201 10.73 20.26 -4.50
C LEU A 201 9.21 20.11 -4.40
N ASN A 202 8.54 20.93 -3.58
CA ASN A 202 7.09 20.93 -3.45
C ASN A 202 6.40 21.28 -4.77
N SER A 203 6.93 22.28 -5.49
CA SER A 203 6.43 22.65 -6.82
C SER A 203 6.63 21.52 -7.84
N SER A 204 7.77 20.83 -7.78
CA SER A 204 8.09 19.69 -8.64
C SER A 204 7.14 18.52 -8.39
N LEU A 205 6.89 18.15 -7.13
CA LEU A 205 5.98 17.08 -6.77
C LEU A 205 4.54 17.41 -7.21
N LYS A 206 4.08 18.63 -6.99
CA LYS A 206 2.77 19.12 -7.49
C LYS A 206 2.69 19.04 -9.01
N GLY A 207 3.77 19.36 -9.72
CA GLY A 207 3.85 19.23 -11.18
C GLY A 207 3.68 17.78 -11.65
N ILE A 208 4.30 16.82 -10.95
CA ILE A 208 4.18 15.39 -11.27
C ILE A 208 2.75 14.90 -11.02
N ILE A 209 2.18 15.24 -9.86
CA ILE A 209 0.80 14.88 -9.50
C ILE A 209 -0.19 15.48 -10.51
N TRP A 210 -0.02 16.75 -10.86
CA TRP A 210 -0.87 17.41 -11.84
C TRP A 210 -0.80 16.73 -13.20
N GLU A 211 0.39 16.40 -13.69
CA GLU A 211 0.55 15.71 -14.98
C GLU A 211 -0.10 14.32 -14.95
N TYR A 212 0.19 13.53 -13.91
CA TYR A 212 -0.48 12.25 -13.71
C TYR A 212 -2.00 12.42 -13.71
N ASN A 213 -2.49 13.50 -13.09
CA ASN A 213 -3.91 13.72 -12.98
C ASN A 213 -4.59 14.03 -14.31
N GLN A 214 -3.85 14.58 -15.28
CA GLN A 214 -4.32 14.84 -16.63
C GLN A 214 -4.32 13.57 -17.50
N ILE A 215 -3.27 12.74 -17.40
CA ILE A 215 -3.03 11.69 -18.40
C ILE A 215 -3.14 10.25 -17.88
N TYR A 216 -3.15 10.04 -16.56
CA TYR A 216 -3.19 8.72 -15.90
C TYR A 216 -2.09 7.75 -16.36
N ASP A 217 -0.91 8.27 -16.68
CA ASP A 217 0.19 7.48 -17.21
C ASP A 217 1.00 6.76 -16.11
N LYS A 218 1.38 5.51 -16.40
CA LYS A 218 2.09 4.62 -15.47
C LYS A 218 3.53 5.08 -15.19
N ALA A 219 4.25 5.58 -16.19
CA ALA A 219 5.62 6.05 -16.01
C ALA A 219 5.66 7.29 -15.09
N ILE A 220 4.65 8.16 -15.18
CA ILE A 220 4.52 9.30 -14.25
C ILE A 220 4.20 8.84 -12.83
N ALA A 221 3.32 7.86 -12.65
CA ALA A 221 3.07 7.27 -11.34
C ALA A 221 4.36 6.68 -10.73
N LYS A 222 5.18 5.99 -11.53
CA LYS A 222 6.48 5.46 -11.11
C LYS A 222 7.46 6.58 -10.76
N LEU A 223 7.53 7.64 -11.57
CA LEU A 223 8.33 8.84 -11.31
C LEU A 223 7.93 9.50 -9.97
N PHE A 224 6.63 9.63 -9.70
CA PHE A 224 6.13 10.13 -8.42
C PHE A 224 6.69 9.33 -7.22
N PHE A 225 6.68 8.00 -7.28
CA PHE A 225 7.22 7.18 -6.20
C PHE A 225 8.76 7.25 -6.10
N ILE A 226 9.47 7.41 -7.22
CA ILE A 226 10.92 7.65 -7.22
C ILE A 226 11.25 8.94 -6.46
N VAL A 227 10.56 10.04 -6.79
CA VAL A 227 10.74 11.33 -6.11
C VAL A 227 10.33 11.25 -4.64
N SER A 228 9.21 10.60 -4.34
CA SER A 228 8.76 10.42 -2.95
C SER A 228 9.77 9.64 -2.11
N VAL A 229 10.42 8.62 -2.66
CA VAL A 229 11.48 7.86 -1.96
C VAL A 229 12.72 8.70 -1.71
N MET A 230 13.10 9.57 -2.65
CA MET A 230 14.15 10.55 -2.40
C MET A 230 13.76 11.45 -1.23
N LEU A 231 12.55 12.03 -1.23
CA LEU A 231 12.08 12.90 -0.15
C LEU A 231 12.08 12.19 1.20
N HIS A 232 11.59 10.95 1.25
CA HIS A 232 11.63 10.12 2.46
C HIS A 232 13.07 9.88 2.95
N ARG A 233 13.99 9.49 2.07
CA ARG A 233 15.40 9.24 2.45
C ARG A 233 16.09 10.47 3.01
N LEU A 234 15.73 11.64 2.50
CA LEU A 234 16.25 12.94 2.93
C LEU A 234 15.52 13.49 4.18
N GLY A 235 14.50 12.80 4.70
CA GLY A 235 13.68 13.30 5.80
C GLY A 235 12.86 14.55 5.46
N LEU A 236 12.59 14.77 4.17
CA LEU A 236 11.85 15.93 3.65
C LEU A 236 10.38 15.61 3.36
N LEU A 237 9.97 14.35 3.44
CA LEU A 237 8.59 13.97 3.11
C LEU A 237 7.57 14.65 4.02
N ASP A 238 7.92 14.84 5.29
CA ASP A 238 7.06 15.50 6.30
C ASP A 238 6.88 17.00 6.01
N ASP A 239 7.88 17.62 5.36
CA ASP A 239 7.84 19.02 4.91
C ASP A 239 7.09 19.18 3.58
N THR A 240 6.74 18.08 2.91
CA THR A 240 6.09 18.14 1.60
C THR A 240 4.57 18.13 1.70
N GLN A 241 3.95 19.12 1.06
CA GLN A 241 2.49 19.25 1.00
C GLN A 241 1.97 18.66 -0.30
N PHE A 242 1.26 17.54 -0.22
CA PHE A 242 0.49 16.99 -1.35
C PHE A 242 -0.86 16.45 -0.87
N SER A 243 -1.82 16.41 -1.80
CA SER A 243 -3.14 15.87 -1.53
C SER A 243 -3.05 14.37 -1.31
N ILE A 244 -3.55 13.89 -0.17
CA ILE A 244 -3.54 12.46 0.14
C ILE A 244 -4.53 11.70 -0.76
N GLN A 245 -5.56 12.39 -1.28
CA GLN A 245 -6.45 11.83 -2.29
C GLN A 245 -5.71 11.57 -3.60
N ASP A 246 -4.82 12.46 -4.02
CA ASP A 246 -3.97 12.25 -5.20
C ASP A 246 -3.01 11.08 -4.98
N LEU A 247 -2.40 10.96 -3.80
CA LEU A 247 -1.58 9.82 -3.46
C LEU A 247 -2.37 8.50 -3.52
N ALA A 248 -3.57 8.45 -2.94
CA ALA A 248 -4.44 7.26 -2.98
C ALA A 248 -4.80 6.88 -4.41
N ARG A 249 -5.08 7.88 -5.27
CA ARG A 249 -5.37 7.68 -6.69
C ARG A 249 -4.16 7.13 -7.45
N ILE A 250 -2.98 7.74 -7.30
CA ILE A 250 -1.72 7.29 -7.92
C ILE A 250 -1.40 5.86 -7.47
N THR A 251 -1.45 5.61 -6.17
CA THR A 251 -1.20 4.30 -5.56
C THR A 251 -2.15 3.23 -6.11
N SER A 252 -3.44 3.54 -6.20
CA SER A 252 -4.46 2.63 -6.74
C SER A 252 -4.16 2.24 -8.19
N SER A 253 -3.61 3.14 -9.00
CA SER A 253 -3.23 2.81 -10.38
C SER A 253 -2.03 1.85 -10.45
N VAL A 254 -1.04 2.04 -9.58
CA VAL A 254 0.13 1.14 -9.51
C VAL A 254 -0.26 -0.23 -8.98
N LEU A 255 -1.16 -0.30 -7.99
CA LEU A 255 -1.73 -1.57 -7.51
C LEU A 255 -2.45 -2.32 -8.63
N ARG A 256 -3.24 -1.61 -9.45
CA ARG A 256 -3.94 -2.20 -10.60
C ARG A 256 -2.98 -2.79 -11.63
N GLU A 257 -1.88 -2.11 -11.93
CA GLU A 257 -0.85 -2.61 -12.83
C GLU A 257 -0.18 -3.88 -12.29
N TYR A 258 0.19 -3.89 -11.00
CA TYR A 258 0.80 -5.07 -10.38
C TYR A 258 -0.12 -6.29 -10.39
N LYS A 259 -1.42 -6.06 -10.22
CA LYS A 259 -2.42 -7.12 -10.33
C LYS A 259 -2.41 -7.76 -11.73
N GLN A 260 -2.25 -6.96 -12.79
CA GLN A 260 -2.27 -7.44 -14.18
C GLN A 260 -0.97 -8.15 -14.57
N ASN A 261 0.18 -7.60 -14.18
CA ASN A 261 1.46 -8.01 -14.76
C ASN A 261 2.21 -9.08 -13.96
N ASN A 262 1.82 -9.36 -12.72
CA ASN A 262 2.49 -10.30 -11.80
C ASN A 262 4.00 -10.09 -11.53
N LYS A 263 4.64 -9.10 -12.16
CA LYS A 263 6.06 -8.80 -11.94
C LYS A 263 6.26 -8.08 -10.62
N GLU A 264 7.31 -8.46 -9.89
CA GLU A 264 7.76 -7.75 -8.71
C GLU A 264 7.98 -6.28 -9.06
N ASN A 265 7.23 -5.42 -8.39
CA ASN A 265 7.23 -4.01 -8.68
C ASN A 265 7.90 -3.30 -7.51
N LEU A 266 9.18 -2.94 -7.67
CA LEU A 266 9.96 -2.15 -6.72
C LEU A 266 9.20 -0.89 -6.26
N TYR A 267 8.37 -0.31 -7.14
CA TYR A 267 7.58 0.88 -6.84
C TYR A 267 6.47 0.62 -5.81
N LEU A 268 5.96 -0.60 -5.66
CA LEU A 268 5.02 -0.93 -4.58
C LEU A 268 5.71 -1.04 -3.22
N LEU A 269 6.94 -1.54 -3.19
CA LEU A 269 7.76 -1.49 -1.98
C LEU A 269 8.08 -0.03 -1.60
N HIS A 270 8.26 0.83 -2.60
CA HIS A 270 8.42 2.27 -2.38
C HIS A 270 7.12 2.89 -1.85
N ALA A 271 5.98 2.63 -2.51
CA ALA A 271 4.67 3.12 -2.09
C ALA A 271 4.37 2.77 -0.63
N SER A 272 4.62 1.53 -0.23
CA SER A 272 4.41 1.11 1.16
C SER A 272 5.26 1.84 2.19
N LYS A 273 6.54 2.10 1.89
CA LYS A 273 7.38 2.93 2.76
C LYS A 273 6.86 4.36 2.85
N ILE A 274 6.44 4.94 1.73
CA ILE A 274 5.88 6.29 1.69
C ILE A 274 4.59 6.38 2.52
N TRP A 275 3.66 5.44 2.34
CA TRP A 275 2.44 5.37 3.15
C TRP A 275 2.72 5.18 4.64
N SER A 276 3.72 4.36 5.00
CA SER A 276 4.08 4.14 6.40
C SER A 276 4.54 5.42 7.10
N VAL A 277 5.18 6.33 6.37
CA VAL A 277 5.68 7.60 6.90
C VAL A 277 4.55 8.60 6.98
N ILE A 278 3.77 8.76 5.90
CA ILE A 278 2.64 9.70 5.84
C ILE A 278 1.66 9.46 6.99
N ILE A 279 1.36 8.19 7.26
CA ILE A 279 0.42 7.81 8.32
C ILE A 279 1.00 8.03 9.73
N SER A 280 2.32 7.98 9.88
CA SER A 280 2.97 8.24 11.16
C SER A 280 3.11 9.73 11.49
N VAL A 281 2.90 10.62 10.52
CA VAL A 281 3.19 12.06 10.66
C VAL A 281 1.93 12.83 11.09
N PRO A 282 1.94 13.53 12.25
CA PRO A 282 0.77 14.24 12.76
C PRO A 282 0.21 15.32 11.83
N CYS A 283 1.06 15.93 11.00
CA CYS A 283 0.71 17.05 10.13
C CYS A 283 -0.15 16.62 8.92
N ASN A 284 -0.05 15.36 8.51
CA ASN A 284 -0.81 14.82 7.37
C ASN A 284 -1.94 13.94 7.90
N ARG A 285 -3.06 14.56 8.28
CA ARG A 285 -4.27 13.83 8.71
C ARG A 285 -4.91 13.12 7.52
N PHE A 286 -4.36 11.98 7.14
CA PHE A 286 -5.05 11.05 6.27
C PHE A 286 -6.24 10.47 7.03
N ILE A 287 -7.44 10.68 6.50
CA ILE A 287 -8.65 10.08 7.04
C ILE A 287 -9.15 9.03 6.04
N ILE A 288 -9.29 7.80 6.52
CA ILE A 288 -9.94 6.68 5.84
C ILE A 288 -11.44 6.82 6.09
N ASP A 289 -12.13 7.39 5.10
CA ASP A 289 -13.57 7.67 5.10
C ASP A 289 -14.30 7.07 3.89
N THR A 290 -13.58 6.34 3.03
CA THR A 290 -14.15 5.66 1.86
C THR A 290 -13.56 4.25 1.69
N MET A 291 -14.34 3.38 1.06
CA MET A 291 -13.91 2.03 0.69
C MET A 291 -12.66 2.03 -0.18
N GLN A 292 -12.58 2.92 -1.17
CA GLN A 292 -11.41 2.98 -2.04
C GLN A 292 -10.13 3.34 -1.28
N LYS A 293 -10.22 4.24 -0.28
CA LYS A 293 -9.08 4.59 0.58
C LYS A 293 -8.69 3.41 1.48
N LEU A 294 -9.66 2.74 2.11
CA LEU A 294 -9.41 1.57 2.95
C LEU A 294 -8.75 0.45 2.15
N GLU A 295 -9.32 0.07 1.01
CA GLU A 295 -8.77 -0.95 0.12
C GLU A 295 -7.36 -0.60 -0.35
N CYS A 296 -7.13 0.65 -0.78
CA CYS A 296 -5.84 1.11 -1.25
C CYS A 296 -4.77 0.94 -0.17
N VAL A 297 -5.01 1.48 1.03
CA VAL A 297 -4.04 1.43 2.14
C VAL A 297 -3.89 0.00 2.69
N GLY A 298 -4.99 -0.76 2.81
CA GLY A 298 -4.95 -2.16 3.20
C GLY A 298 -4.09 -3.00 2.27
N CYS A 299 -4.19 -2.82 0.95
CA CYS A 299 -3.35 -3.53 -0.02
C CYS A 299 -1.87 -3.13 0.09
N VAL A 300 -1.60 -1.83 0.21
CA VAL A 300 -0.23 -1.31 0.39
C VAL A 300 0.42 -1.88 1.64
N PHE A 301 -0.32 -1.91 2.75
CA PHE A 301 0.15 -2.44 4.01
C PHE A 301 0.30 -3.96 3.98
N ALA A 302 -0.59 -4.69 3.31
CA ALA A 302 -0.41 -6.11 3.08
C ALA A 302 0.91 -6.40 2.35
N ILE A 303 1.26 -5.63 1.31
CA ILE A 303 2.56 -5.74 0.61
C ILE A 303 3.73 -5.43 1.56
N TYR A 304 3.61 -4.37 2.36
CA TYR A 304 4.65 -3.97 3.30
C TYR A 304 4.96 -5.07 4.33
N ILE A 305 3.92 -5.57 4.99
CA ILE A 305 4.02 -6.60 6.02
C ILE A 305 4.53 -7.90 5.41
N SER A 306 4.02 -8.31 4.25
CA SER A 306 4.52 -9.49 3.52
C SER A 306 6.04 -9.41 3.31
N ASN A 307 6.52 -8.27 2.81
CA ASN A 307 7.95 -8.08 2.55
C ASN A 307 8.79 -8.04 3.83
N LYS A 308 8.27 -7.50 4.94
CA LYS A 308 8.97 -7.54 6.22
C LYS A 308 9.07 -8.96 6.79
N LEU A 309 7.99 -9.74 6.70
CA LEU A 309 7.97 -11.13 7.14
C LEU A 309 8.95 -11.99 6.32
N LYS A 310 8.91 -11.86 4.99
CA LYS A 310 9.86 -12.54 4.09
C LYS A 310 11.31 -12.23 4.44
N LYS A 311 11.64 -10.96 4.66
CA LYS A 311 13.01 -10.58 5.07
C LYS A 311 13.45 -11.21 6.38
N ALA A 312 12.53 -11.41 7.33
CA ALA A 312 12.81 -12.07 8.59
C ALA A 312 13.06 -13.57 8.38
N VAL A 313 12.24 -14.24 7.57
CA VAL A 313 12.42 -15.64 7.15
C VAL A 313 13.76 -15.81 6.41
N ASP A 314 14.11 -14.90 5.50
CA ASP A 314 15.37 -14.93 4.74
C ASP A 314 16.62 -14.59 5.60
N GLY A 315 16.45 -14.26 6.89
CA GLY A 315 17.54 -13.83 7.78
C GLY A 315 18.13 -12.45 7.46
N SER A 316 17.55 -11.70 6.51
CA SER A 316 18.01 -10.38 6.08
C SER A 316 17.51 -9.22 6.96
N GLY A 317 16.71 -9.52 7.98
CA GLY A 317 16.19 -8.55 8.94
C GLY A 317 15.42 -9.22 10.09
N ARG A 318 14.85 -8.41 10.99
CA ARG A 318 13.93 -8.88 12.04
C ARG A 318 12.54 -8.31 11.79
N PHE A 319 11.52 -9.12 12.08
CA PHE A 319 10.14 -8.65 12.10
C PHE A 319 9.81 -8.15 13.51
N GLU A 320 9.64 -6.83 13.66
CA GLU A 320 9.25 -6.23 14.93
C GLU A 320 7.86 -5.59 14.82
N VAL A 321 6.98 -5.97 15.74
CA VAL A 321 5.61 -5.43 15.84
C VAL A 321 5.63 -4.12 16.63
N SER A 322 6.09 -3.06 15.97
CA SER A 322 6.01 -1.68 16.47
C SER A 322 4.56 -1.17 16.54
N LYS A 323 4.35 -0.02 17.19
CA LYS A 323 3.08 0.72 17.18
C LYS A 323 2.52 0.94 15.76
N ASN A 324 3.35 1.40 14.84
CA ASN A 324 2.96 1.61 13.44
C ASN A 324 2.63 0.27 12.75
N THR A 325 3.39 -0.80 13.05
CA THR A 325 3.10 -2.15 12.55
C THR A 325 1.72 -2.61 13.02
N LYS A 326 1.36 -2.43 14.30
CA LYS A 326 0.02 -2.77 14.82
C LYS A 326 -1.09 -2.03 14.07
N GLN A 327 -0.96 -0.71 13.93
CA GLN A 327 -1.88 0.11 13.15
C GLN A 327 -2.08 -0.39 11.72
N MET A 328 -0.99 -0.75 11.01
CA MET A 328 -1.08 -1.38 9.69
C MET A 328 -1.85 -2.69 9.72
N LEU A 329 -1.57 -3.57 10.69
CA LEU A 329 -2.24 -4.87 10.83
C LEU A 329 -3.75 -4.69 11.06
N TYR A 330 -4.18 -3.72 11.88
CA TYR A 330 -5.59 -3.42 12.08
C TYR A 330 -6.28 -2.84 10.84
N ILE A 331 -5.59 -2.00 10.06
CA ILE A 331 -6.14 -1.50 8.79
C ILE A 331 -6.28 -2.62 7.76
N ILE A 332 -5.30 -3.52 7.68
CA ILE A 332 -5.41 -4.73 6.86
C ILE A 332 -6.59 -5.57 7.35
N HIS A 333 -6.75 -5.75 8.66
CA HIS A 333 -7.87 -6.50 9.25
C HIS A 333 -9.22 -5.88 8.88
N LEU A 334 -9.40 -4.57 9.07
CA LEU A 334 -10.64 -3.88 8.69
C LEU A 334 -10.90 -3.97 7.19
N THR A 335 -9.84 -3.90 6.37
CA THR A 335 -9.95 -4.15 4.93
C THR A 335 -10.52 -5.55 4.69
N LEU A 336 -9.94 -6.59 5.29
CA LEU A 336 -10.47 -7.97 5.17
C LEU A 336 -11.90 -8.15 5.73
N VAL A 337 -12.30 -7.37 6.75
CA VAL A 337 -13.68 -7.34 7.26
C VAL A 337 -14.64 -6.78 6.21
N SER A 338 -14.26 -5.66 5.58
CA SER A 338 -15.05 -5.02 4.53
C SER A 338 -15.20 -5.90 3.29
N GLU A 339 -14.33 -6.89 3.15
CA GLU A 339 -14.27 -7.81 2.03
C GLU A 339 -15.10 -9.05 2.26
N ILE A 340 -16.39 -8.91 1.98
CA ILE A 340 -17.29 -10.06 2.01
C ILE A 340 -17.11 -10.91 0.73
N PRO A 341 -16.89 -12.23 0.87
CA PRO A 341 -16.48 -13.17 -0.20
C PRO A 341 -17.21 -13.19 -1.55
N GLN A 342 -18.28 -12.42 -1.76
CA GLN A 342 -19.12 -12.47 -2.95
C GLN A 342 -19.22 -11.16 -3.74
N HIS A 343 -18.49 -10.10 -3.37
CA HIS A 343 -18.49 -8.90 -4.20
C HIS A 343 -17.53 -9.09 -5.39
N PRO A 344 -18.02 -9.13 -6.66
CA PRO A 344 -17.18 -9.36 -7.84
C PRO A 344 -16.16 -8.24 -8.07
N LEU A 345 -16.32 -7.11 -7.40
CA LEU A 345 -15.35 -6.02 -7.42
C LEU A 345 -14.08 -6.32 -6.62
N PHE A 346 -14.03 -7.40 -5.82
CA PHE A 346 -12.83 -7.67 -5.03
C PHE A 346 -11.68 -8.25 -5.84
N SER A 347 -11.04 -7.30 -6.47
CA SER A 347 -9.80 -7.34 -7.23
C SER A 347 -8.58 -7.68 -6.36
N ASN A 348 -8.73 -7.52 -5.04
CA ASN A 348 -7.71 -7.52 -3.98
C ASN A 348 -6.97 -8.83 -3.68
N LYS A 349 -7.59 -9.99 -3.98
CA LYS A 349 -7.25 -11.30 -3.36
C LYS A 349 -5.77 -11.68 -3.43
N LYS A 350 -5.07 -11.29 -4.49
CA LYS A 350 -3.65 -11.60 -4.68
C LYS A 350 -2.77 -11.04 -3.56
N PHE A 351 -3.00 -9.80 -3.12
CA PHE A 351 -2.16 -9.17 -2.08
C PHE A 351 -2.32 -9.86 -0.73
N PHE A 352 -3.57 -10.17 -0.36
CA PHE A 352 -3.85 -10.87 0.88
C PHE A 352 -3.39 -12.34 0.84
N LYS A 353 -3.42 -12.99 -0.34
CA LYS A 353 -2.80 -14.31 -0.52
C LYS A 353 -1.30 -14.28 -0.28
N ASN A 354 -0.60 -13.28 -0.82
CA ASN A 354 0.83 -13.12 -0.55
C ASN A 354 1.11 -12.86 0.93
N LEU A 355 0.27 -12.06 1.59
CA LEU A 355 0.35 -11.81 3.04
C LEU A 355 0.15 -13.09 3.84
N HIS A 356 -0.92 -13.84 3.56
CA HIS A 356 -1.18 -15.14 4.18
C HIS A 356 0.03 -16.08 4.04
N THR A 357 0.55 -16.26 2.82
CA THR A 357 1.73 -17.12 2.60
C THR A 357 2.95 -16.61 3.38
N SER A 358 3.16 -15.30 3.48
CA SER A 358 4.30 -14.76 4.23
C SER A 358 4.14 -14.95 5.74
N ILE A 359 2.92 -14.87 6.29
CA ILE A 359 2.64 -15.18 7.70
C ILE A 359 2.82 -16.68 7.95
N GLN A 360 2.35 -17.53 7.04
CA GLN A 360 2.51 -18.98 7.13
C GLN A 360 3.99 -19.38 7.22
N GLN A 361 4.82 -18.89 6.29
CA GLN A 361 6.26 -19.12 6.28
C GLN A 361 6.92 -18.62 7.57
N PHE A 362 6.45 -17.48 8.09
CA PHE A 362 6.94 -16.95 9.35
C PHE A 362 6.60 -17.82 10.56
N PHE A 363 5.46 -18.53 10.55
CA PHE A 363 5.10 -19.50 11.59
C PHE A 363 5.89 -20.80 11.46
N GLU A 364 6.19 -21.25 10.25
CA GLU A 364 6.93 -22.50 9.98
C GLU A 364 8.41 -22.44 10.40
N GLU A 365 9.01 -21.25 10.46
CA GLU A 365 10.40 -21.03 10.89
C GLU A 365 10.55 -20.84 12.43
N ASP A 366 9.52 -21.15 13.23
CA ASP A 366 9.48 -21.03 14.69
C ASP A 366 9.79 -19.63 15.26
N LEU A 367 9.86 -18.59 14.42
CA LEU A 367 10.11 -17.19 14.82
C LEU A 367 8.94 -16.55 15.58
N PHE A 368 7.81 -17.26 15.66
CA PHE A 368 6.59 -16.81 16.30
C PHE A 368 6.69 -16.80 17.84
N GLU A 369 7.42 -17.76 18.42
CA GLU A 369 7.50 -17.91 19.87
C GLU A 369 8.25 -16.77 20.56
N ASP A 370 9.13 -16.08 19.83
CA ASP A 370 9.93 -14.93 20.30
C ASP A 370 9.10 -13.66 20.53
N HIS A 371 7.85 -13.64 20.05
CA HIS A 371 6.98 -12.48 20.14
C HIS A 371 6.17 -12.44 21.43
N THR A 372 5.71 -11.24 21.83
CA THR A 372 4.76 -11.11 22.94
C THR A 372 3.45 -11.81 22.61
N ILE A 373 2.72 -12.28 23.63
CA ILE A 373 1.40 -12.94 23.47
C ILE A 373 0.43 -12.07 22.66
N GLU A 374 0.46 -10.75 22.87
CA GLU A 374 -0.35 -9.80 22.11
C GLU A 374 -0.01 -9.81 20.62
N HIS A 375 1.29 -9.77 20.28
CA HIS A 375 1.75 -9.78 18.90
C HIS A 375 1.45 -11.12 18.22
N GLN A 376 1.64 -12.21 18.95
CA GLN A 376 1.26 -13.56 18.52
C GLN A 376 -0.23 -13.60 18.18
N PHE A 377 -1.08 -13.13 19.09
CA PHE A 377 -2.52 -13.07 18.90
C PHE A 377 -2.93 -12.27 17.66
N LEU A 378 -2.34 -11.07 17.47
CA LEU A 378 -2.67 -10.19 16.35
C LEU A 378 -2.30 -10.80 15.00
N LEU A 379 -1.14 -11.45 14.90
CA LEU A 379 -0.73 -12.17 13.68
C LEU A 379 -1.63 -13.36 13.40
N LEU A 380 -2.03 -14.10 14.44
CA LEU A 380 -2.91 -15.26 14.34
C LEU A 380 -4.32 -14.87 13.87
N GLN A 381 -4.84 -13.79 14.46
CA GLN A 381 -6.09 -13.15 14.05
C GLN A 381 -6.05 -12.77 12.56
N LEU A 382 -4.98 -12.10 12.14
CA LEU A 382 -4.84 -11.67 10.76
C LEU A 382 -4.68 -12.85 9.79
N TYR A 383 -3.96 -13.90 10.18
CA TYR A 383 -3.83 -15.13 9.38
C TYR A 383 -5.18 -15.75 9.09
N LEU A 384 -5.99 -15.99 10.13
CA LEU A 384 -7.33 -16.59 10.01
C LEU A 384 -8.23 -15.71 9.15
N LYS A 385 -8.18 -14.39 9.36
CA LYS A 385 -8.97 -13.46 8.56
C LYS A 385 -8.57 -13.51 7.08
N CYS A 386 -7.27 -13.53 6.77
CA CYS A 386 -6.81 -13.73 5.39
C CYS A 386 -7.34 -15.04 4.81
N LYS A 387 -7.23 -16.15 5.56
CA LYS A 387 -7.65 -17.48 5.12
C LYS A 387 -9.13 -17.50 4.74
N ILE A 388 -9.99 -16.93 5.59
CA ILE A 388 -11.44 -16.79 5.34
C ILE A 388 -11.70 -15.98 4.08
N THR A 389 -11.08 -14.79 3.94
CA THR A 389 -11.31 -13.91 2.79
C THR A 389 -10.82 -14.52 1.46
N ILE A 390 -9.72 -15.29 1.49
CA ILE A 390 -9.17 -15.96 0.31
C ILE A 390 -9.96 -17.24 -0.03
N ASN A 391 -10.77 -17.76 0.90
CA ASN A 391 -11.42 -19.07 0.81
C ASN A 391 -10.41 -20.21 0.57
N GLY A 392 -9.30 -20.19 1.33
CA GLY A 392 -8.27 -21.23 1.24
C GLY A 392 -8.60 -22.46 2.10
N PRO A 393 -8.29 -23.69 1.66
CA PRO A 393 -8.46 -24.89 2.47
C PRO A 393 -7.55 -24.85 3.71
N PHE A 394 -8.07 -25.26 4.86
CA PHE A 394 -7.31 -25.28 6.11
C PHE A 394 -6.52 -26.59 6.17
N SER A 395 -5.18 -26.51 6.24
CA SER A 395 -4.35 -27.70 6.22
C SER A 395 -4.35 -28.39 7.60
N PRO A 396 -4.12 -29.72 7.69
CA PRO A 396 -3.97 -30.38 8.99
C PRO A 396 -2.80 -29.83 9.83
N HIS A 397 -1.75 -29.32 9.16
CA HIS A 397 -0.63 -28.66 9.83
C HIS A 397 -1.05 -27.31 10.43
N ASP A 398 -1.81 -26.49 9.66
CA ASP A 398 -2.41 -25.26 10.17
C ASP A 398 -3.23 -25.58 11.42
N GLU A 399 -4.08 -26.61 11.36
CA GLU A 399 -4.91 -27.02 12.48
C GLU A 399 -4.11 -27.35 13.74
N GLN A 400 -3.05 -28.12 13.62
CA GLN A 400 -2.20 -28.47 14.76
C GLN A 400 -1.54 -27.24 15.38
N VAL A 401 -0.91 -26.39 14.57
CA VAL A 401 -0.24 -25.16 15.04
C VAL A 401 -1.24 -24.26 15.77
N PHE A 402 -2.44 -24.11 15.22
CA PHE A 402 -3.45 -23.25 15.81
C PHE A 402 -4.00 -23.79 17.13
N TYR A 403 -4.27 -25.10 17.24
CA TYR A 403 -4.73 -25.67 18.51
C TYR A 403 -3.70 -25.47 19.63
N LEU A 404 -2.41 -25.66 19.34
CA LEU A 404 -1.35 -25.43 20.33
C LEU A 404 -1.33 -23.98 20.84
N LEU A 405 -1.52 -23.01 19.93
CA LEU A 405 -1.58 -21.59 20.28
C LEU A 405 -2.86 -21.22 21.03
N LEU A 406 -4.02 -21.75 20.61
CA LEU A 406 -5.29 -21.53 21.29
C LEU A 406 -5.30 -22.11 22.70
N ASP A 407 -4.73 -23.31 22.88
CA ASP A 407 -4.55 -23.94 24.20
C ASP A 407 -3.63 -23.10 25.09
N ARG A 408 -2.58 -22.51 24.50
CA ARG A 408 -1.72 -21.57 25.22
C ARG A 408 -2.49 -20.31 25.64
N PHE A 409 -3.31 -19.73 24.77
CA PHE A 409 -4.11 -18.54 25.10
C PHE A 409 -5.21 -18.84 26.12
N ALA A 410 -5.83 -20.02 26.06
CA ALA A 410 -6.86 -20.45 27.00
C ALA A 410 -6.36 -20.57 28.44
N LYS A 411 -5.04 -20.76 28.65
CA LYS A 411 -4.41 -20.74 29.98
C LYS A 411 -4.43 -19.36 30.64
N TYR A 412 -4.64 -18.29 29.89
CA TYR A 412 -4.78 -16.93 30.42
C TYR A 412 -6.26 -16.61 30.59
N PRO A 413 -6.76 -16.49 31.83
CA PRO A 413 -8.19 -16.25 32.07
C PRO A 413 -8.75 -15.03 31.34
N SER A 414 -7.95 -13.97 31.25
CA SER A 414 -8.28 -12.72 30.57
C SER A 414 -8.35 -12.82 29.03
N LEU A 415 -7.88 -13.92 28.44
CA LEU A 415 -7.88 -14.16 27.00
C LEU A 415 -8.87 -15.25 26.57
N LYS A 416 -9.69 -15.80 27.47
CA LYS A 416 -10.65 -16.86 27.14
C LYS A 416 -11.59 -16.46 26.00
N ILE A 417 -12.16 -15.24 26.06
CA ILE A 417 -13.07 -14.76 25.01
C ILE A 417 -12.33 -14.47 23.69
N ASN A 418 -11.09 -13.98 23.76
CA ASN A 418 -10.22 -13.78 22.60
C ASN A 418 -9.87 -15.12 21.93
N SER A 419 -9.60 -16.16 22.73
CA SER A 419 -9.36 -17.53 22.24
C SER A 419 -10.63 -18.10 21.58
N ALA A 420 -11.79 -17.93 22.21
CA ALA A 420 -13.07 -18.32 21.62
C ALA A 420 -13.34 -17.59 20.29
N PHE A 421 -12.99 -16.30 20.19
CA PHE A 421 -13.08 -15.54 18.94
C PHE A 421 -12.22 -16.15 17.82
N LEU A 422 -10.97 -16.53 18.10
CA LEU A 422 -10.13 -17.20 17.10
C LEU A 422 -10.62 -18.61 16.77
N MET A 423 -11.09 -19.36 17.77
CA MET A 423 -11.68 -20.68 17.56
C MET A 423 -12.93 -20.61 16.67
N SER A 424 -13.73 -19.55 16.79
CA SER A 424 -14.90 -19.35 15.91
C SER A 424 -14.52 -19.19 14.44
N HIS A 425 -13.36 -18.58 14.13
CA HIS A 425 -12.84 -18.49 12.76
C HIS A 425 -12.46 -19.87 12.22
N MET A 426 -11.81 -20.70 13.04
CA MET A 426 -11.45 -22.06 12.66
C MET A 426 -12.68 -22.92 12.41
N ILE A 427 -13.64 -22.94 13.34
CA ILE A 427 -14.87 -23.72 13.16
C ILE A 427 -15.65 -23.20 11.96
N PHE A 428 -15.67 -21.89 11.72
CA PHE A 428 -16.26 -21.34 10.49
C PHE A 428 -15.59 -21.91 9.24
N LEU A 429 -14.25 -21.89 9.16
CA LEU A 429 -13.50 -22.43 8.02
C LEU A 429 -13.78 -23.92 7.78
N PHE A 430 -13.82 -24.72 8.84
CA PHE A 430 -14.16 -26.15 8.74
C PHE A 430 -15.61 -26.35 8.31
N SER A 431 -16.55 -25.66 8.96
CA SER A 431 -17.97 -25.86 8.74
C SER A 431 -18.47 -25.40 7.38
N VAL A 432 -17.78 -24.46 6.73
CA VAL A 432 -18.04 -24.09 5.32
C VAL A 432 -17.61 -25.20 4.34
N GLN A 433 -16.65 -26.04 4.73
CA GLN A 433 -16.12 -27.12 3.88
C GLN A 433 -16.82 -28.46 4.12
N TRP A 434 -17.56 -28.60 5.22
CA TRP A 434 -18.26 -29.84 5.54
C TRP A 434 -19.38 -30.12 4.53
N THR A 435 -19.36 -31.34 4.00
CA THR A 435 -20.53 -31.96 3.38
C THR A 435 -21.63 -32.19 4.41
N SER A 436 -22.81 -32.55 3.91
CA SER A 436 -23.95 -32.74 4.79
C SER A 436 -23.77 -33.88 5.80
N GLU A 437 -23.01 -34.90 5.42
CA GLU A 437 -22.67 -36.05 6.24
C GLU A 437 -21.57 -35.69 7.26
N GLU A 438 -20.57 -34.91 6.83
CA GLU A 438 -19.47 -34.48 7.69
C GLU A 438 -19.93 -33.58 8.83
N SER A 439 -20.91 -32.70 8.61
CA SER A 439 -21.44 -31.85 9.68
C SER A 439 -22.08 -32.64 10.82
N ASN A 440 -22.48 -33.89 10.55
CA ASN A 440 -23.10 -34.80 11.50
C ASN A 440 -22.10 -35.75 12.18
N LEU A 441 -20.82 -35.69 11.84
CA LEU A 441 -19.81 -36.52 12.47
C LEU A 441 -19.70 -36.19 13.98
N PRO A 442 -19.65 -37.20 14.87
CA PRO A 442 -19.56 -36.98 16.30
C PRO A 442 -18.39 -36.08 16.72
N SER A 443 -17.25 -36.17 16.02
CA SER A 443 -16.07 -35.32 16.25
C SER A 443 -16.35 -33.83 15.96
N ASN A 444 -17.10 -33.52 14.91
CA ASN A 444 -17.46 -32.15 14.54
C ASN A 444 -18.50 -31.57 15.49
N LEU A 445 -19.49 -32.39 15.90
CA LEU A 445 -20.47 -32.00 16.91
C LEU A 445 -19.81 -31.73 18.28
N GLU A 446 -18.84 -32.55 18.69
CA GLU A 446 -18.09 -32.32 19.93
C GLU A 446 -17.24 -31.04 19.87
N ARG A 447 -16.65 -30.71 18.71
CA ARG A 447 -15.95 -29.43 18.50
C ARG A 447 -16.88 -28.24 18.67
N ILE A 448 -18.08 -28.29 18.07
CA ILE A 448 -19.10 -27.25 18.22
C ILE A 448 -19.53 -27.13 19.68
N LYS A 449 -19.84 -28.25 20.34
CA LYS A 449 -20.23 -28.30 21.75
C LYS A 449 -19.17 -27.64 22.63
N ARG A 450 -17.90 -28.05 22.48
CA ARG A 450 -16.77 -27.48 23.23
C ARG A 450 -16.68 -25.97 23.03
N PHE A 451 -16.77 -25.51 21.78
CA PHE A 451 -16.76 -24.07 21.50
C PHE A 451 -17.91 -23.31 22.17
N ILE A 452 -19.15 -23.81 22.08
CA ILE A 452 -20.31 -23.17 22.74
C ILE A 452 -20.05 -23.09 24.25
N ARG A 453 -19.56 -24.17 24.86
CA ARG A 453 -19.20 -24.21 26.28
C ARG A 453 -18.14 -23.16 26.62
N ASP A 454 -17.08 -23.07 25.83
CA ASP A 454 -15.97 -22.16 26.05
C ASP A 454 -16.42 -20.68 25.94
N VAL A 455 -17.30 -20.38 24.99
CA VAL A 455 -17.93 -19.04 24.88
C VAL A 455 -18.77 -18.72 26.12
N ILE A 456 -19.63 -19.65 26.57
CA ILE A 456 -20.47 -19.44 27.76
C ILE A 456 -19.59 -19.20 28.99
N LEU A 457 -18.57 -20.03 29.20
CA LEU A 457 -17.63 -19.91 30.32
C LEU A 457 -16.85 -18.60 30.25
N ALA A 458 -16.41 -18.18 29.07
CA ALA A 458 -15.69 -16.91 28.91
C ALA A 458 -16.59 -15.70 29.20
N LEU A 459 -17.85 -15.73 28.76
CA LEU A 459 -18.81 -14.64 28.97
C LEU A 459 -19.35 -14.57 30.41
N SER A 460 -19.26 -15.68 31.16
CA SER A 460 -19.70 -15.77 32.56
C SER A 460 -18.55 -15.60 33.57
N ASP A 461 -17.32 -15.34 33.09
CA ASP A 461 -16.15 -15.23 33.95
C ASP A 461 -16.16 -13.90 34.74
N ASP A 462 -16.22 -13.99 36.07
CA ASP A 462 -16.26 -12.81 36.97
C ASP A 462 -15.13 -11.81 36.73
N SER A 463 -13.93 -12.29 36.37
CA SER A 463 -12.78 -11.41 36.15
C SER A 463 -12.92 -10.64 34.84
N TYR A 464 -13.43 -11.31 33.80
CA TYR A 464 -13.80 -10.68 32.53
C TYR A 464 -14.91 -9.63 32.74
N ILE A 465 -15.98 -9.99 33.47
CA ILE A 465 -17.11 -9.10 33.75
C ILE A 465 -16.64 -7.86 34.50
N LYS A 466 -15.89 -8.03 35.59
CA LYS A 466 -15.36 -6.93 36.39
C LYS A 466 -14.46 -6.01 35.57
N LYS A 467 -13.56 -6.55 34.75
CA LYS A 467 -12.69 -5.74 33.88
C LYS A 467 -13.52 -4.95 32.87
N LEU A 468 -14.47 -5.59 32.21
CA LEU A 468 -15.31 -4.93 31.21
C LEU A 468 -16.21 -3.83 31.81
N GLN A 469 -16.75 -4.06 33.00
CA GLN A 469 -17.56 -3.07 33.73
C GLN A 469 -16.73 -1.89 34.27
N SER A 470 -15.50 -2.15 34.72
CA SER A 470 -14.64 -1.13 35.34
C SER A 470 -13.80 -0.34 34.32
N GLU A 471 -13.16 -1.02 33.37
CA GLU A 471 -12.23 -0.43 32.41
C GLU A 471 -12.87 -0.10 31.07
N GLN A 472 -14.05 -0.66 30.77
CA GLN A 472 -14.75 -0.46 29.50
C GLN A 472 -13.92 -0.88 28.28
N LYS A 473 -12.95 -1.78 28.47
CA LYS A 473 -11.98 -2.20 27.45
C LYS A 473 -11.68 -3.68 27.62
N LEU A 474 -11.55 -4.39 26.50
CA LEU A 474 -11.10 -5.79 26.47
C LEU A 474 -9.56 -5.83 26.41
N LEU A 475 -8.96 -6.82 27.07
CA LEU A 475 -7.52 -7.04 27.01
C LEU A 475 -7.06 -7.20 25.55
N LEU A 476 -5.90 -6.62 25.22
CA LEU A 476 -5.28 -6.54 23.88
C LEU A 476 -5.83 -5.44 22.98
N TYR A 477 -6.88 -4.74 23.39
CA TYR A 477 -7.52 -3.70 22.58
C TYR A 477 -7.63 -2.36 23.33
N GLU A 478 -6.92 -2.20 24.45
CA GLU A 478 -7.05 -1.02 25.30
C GLU A 478 -6.63 0.29 24.61
N ASP A 479 -5.64 0.24 23.72
CA ASP A 479 -5.11 1.38 22.99
C ASP A 479 -5.61 1.47 21.53
N LEU A 480 -6.40 0.49 21.09
CA LEU A 480 -6.77 0.30 19.69
C LEU A 480 -7.40 1.54 19.06
N LYS A 481 -8.45 2.08 19.70
CA LYS A 481 -9.22 3.19 19.13
C LYS A 481 -8.45 4.51 19.15
N ASP A 482 -7.88 4.85 20.30
CA ASP A 482 -7.22 6.15 20.53
C ASP A 482 -5.94 6.28 19.71
N ILE A 483 -5.24 5.15 19.52
CA ILE A 483 -3.91 5.14 18.95
C ILE A 483 -3.91 4.63 17.50
N HIS A 484 -4.44 3.42 17.29
CA HIS A 484 -4.22 2.70 16.04
C HIS A 484 -5.31 3.00 15.00
N LEU A 485 -6.54 3.30 15.43
CA LEU A 485 -7.67 3.56 14.53
C LEU A 485 -8.04 5.04 14.37
N SER A 486 -7.28 5.97 14.96
CA SER A 486 -7.60 7.41 14.93
C SER A 486 -7.67 8.02 13.51
N MET A 487 -7.11 7.36 12.51
CA MET A 487 -7.19 7.74 11.10
C MET A 487 -8.48 7.29 10.40
N ILE A 488 -9.30 6.44 11.01
CA ILE A 488 -10.52 5.90 10.41
C ILE A 488 -11.70 6.59 11.06
N SER A 489 -12.58 7.22 10.28
CA SER A 489 -13.73 7.88 10.88
C SER A 489 -14.69 6.85 11.46
N SER A 490 -15.26 7.13 12.63
CA SER A 490 -16.24 6.25 13.28
C SER A 490 -17.46 5.99 12.38
N ALA A 491 -17.94 7.03 11.70
CA ALA A 491 -19.02 6.92 10.72
C ALA A 491 -18.68 5.95 9.57
N TYR A 492 -17.42 5.91 9.13
CA TYR A 492 -17.01 4.99 8.09
C TYR A 492 -16.87 3.55 8.59
N ILE A 493 -16.37 3.34 9.82
CA ILE A 493 -16.41 2.02 10.47
C ILE A 493 -17.85 1.50 10.53
N GLU A 494 -18.79 2.34 10.95
CA GLU A 494 -20.21 1.99 11.02
C GLU A 494 -20.80 1.64 9.64
N ASP A 495 -20.47 2.39 8.60
CA ASP A 495 -20.85 2.08 7.22
C ASP A 495 -20.30 0.71 6.76
N VAL A 496 -19.04 0.40 7.08
CA VAL A 496 -18.45 -0.92 6.80
C VAL A 496 -19.26 -2.04 7.46
N PHE A 497 -19.54 -1.93 8.76
CA PHE A 497 -20.30 -2.97 9.48
C PHE A 497 -21.76 -3.06 9.05
N THR A 498 -22.40 -1.94 8.70
CA THR A 498 -23.76 -1.90 8.17
C THR A 498 -23.86 -2.63 6.83
N ARG A 499 -22.88 -2.41 5.93
CA ARG A 499 -22.78 -3.16 4.68
C ARG A 499 -22.56 -4.64 4.95
N CYS A 500 -21.65 -4.96 5.87
CA CYS A 500 -21.36 -6.35 6.22
C CYS A 500 -22.59 -7.09 6.72
N HIS A 501 -23.30 -6.46 7.65
CA HIS A 501 -24.57 -6.91 8.19
C HIS A 501 -25.59 -7.18 7.05
N ARG A 502 -25.80 -6.20 6.16
CA ARG A 502 -26.76 -6.33 5.04
C ARG A 502 -26.42 -7.51 4.13
N ILE A 503 -25.14 -7.74 3.84
CA ILE A 503 -24.73 -8.84 2.98
C ILE A 503 -24.93 -10.19 3.67
N ILE A 504 -24.51 -10.34 4.93
CA ILE A 504 -24.74 -11.58 5.68
C ILE A 504 -26.23 -11.88 5.75
N HIS A 505 -27.05 -10.87 6.07
CA HIS A 505 -28.50 -11.00 6.12
C HIS A 505 -29.09 -11.46 4.77
N ASN A 506 -28.64 -10.89 3.65
CA ASN A 506 -29.11 -11.29 2.34
C ASN A 506 -28.67 -12.71 1.97
N GLN A 507 -27.44 -13.13 2.31
CA GLN A 507 -26.96 -14.50 2.10
C GLN A 507 -27.81 -15.50 2.89
N CYS A 508 -28.11 -15.17 4.14
CA CYS A 508 -28.92 -15.99 5.03
C CYS A 508 -30.38 -16.16 4.56
N LYS A 509 -30.93 -15.23 3.78
CA LYS A 509 -32.32 -15.33 3.28
C LYS A 509 -32.51 -16.44 2.24
N TYR A 510 -31.46 -16.74 1.47
CA TYR A 510 -31.54 -17.71 0.38
C TYR A 510 -31.00 -19.08 0.78
N GLU A 511 -30.23 -19.15 1.86
CA GLU A 511 -29.78 -20.40 2.48
C GLU A 511 -30.87 -20.91 3.44
N SER A 512 -32.05 -21.28 2.90
CA SER A 512 -33.01 -22.05 3.70
C SER A 512 -32.40 -23.42 3.98
N PHE A 513 -32.00 -23.63 5.24
CA PHE A 513 -31.41 -24.89 5.67
C PHE A 513 -32.54 -25.91 5.85
N ASP A 514 -32.90 -26.59 4.77
CA ASP A 514 -33.90 -27.66 4.80
C ASP A 514 -33.32 -28.87 5.56
N GLY A 515 -33.62 -28.89 6.86
CA GLY A 515 -33.75 -30.07 7.71
C GLY A 515 -32.66 -31.13 7.60
N TYR A 516 -31.46 -30.84 8.09
CA TYR A 516 -30.52 -31.90 8.44
C TYR A 516 -31.12 -32.74 9.57
N GLY A 517 -31.46 -33.99 9.28
CA GLY A 517 -32.17 -34.90 10.20
C GLY A 517 -31.39 -35.33 11.45
N ASN A 518 -30.28 -34.66 11.80
CA ASN A 518 -29.52 -34.97 13.01
C ASN A 518 -29.97 -34.04 14.15
N GLU A 519 -30.64 -34.60 15.14
CA GLU A 519 -31.11 -33.90 16.34
C GLU A 519 -29.98 -33.17 17.09
N GLY A 520 -28.77 -33.73 17.08
CA GLY A 520 -27.60 -33.15 17.75
C GLY A 520 -27.11 -31.88 17.08
N TYR A 521 -27.07 -31.85 15.74
CA TYR A 521 -26.74 -30.64 15.00
C TYR A 521 -27.77 -29.53 15.27
N ALA A 522 -29.06 -29.85 15.19
CA ALA A 522 -30.14 -28.90 15.47
C ALA A 522 -30.10 -28.38 16.92
N PHE A 523 -29.78 -29.26 17.88
CA PHE A 523 -29.60 -28.88 19.27
C PHE A 523 -28.45 -27.88 19.46
N TYR A 524 -27.26 -28.18 18.93
CA TYR A 524 -26.11 -27.27 19.04
C TYR A 524 -26.30 -25.97 18.26
N GLN A 525 -27.00 -26.01 17.13
CA GLN A 525 -27.43 -24.81 16.40
C GLN A 525 -28.34 -23.91 17.27
N LYS A 526 -29.33 -24.49 17.96
CA LYS A 526 -30.21 -23.76 18.90
C LYS A 526 -29.41 -23.19 20.08
N ALA A 527 -28.50 -23.98 20.66
CA ALA A 527 -27.65 -23.56 21.77
C ALA A 527 -26.71 -22.41 21.38
N LEU A 528 -26.05 -22.54 20.22
CA LEU A 528 -25.18 -21.50 19.68
C LEU A 528 -25.98 -20.23 19.37
N THR A 529 -27.17 -20.36 18.77
CA THR A 529 -28.07 -19.23 18.50
C THR A 529 -28.39 -18.45 19.76
N LYS A 530 -28.82 -19.13 20.83
CA LYS A 530 -29.12 -18.50 22.12
C LYS A 530 -27.90 -17.79 22.72
N THR A 531 -26.74 -18.43 22.65
CA THR A 531 -25.46 -17.87 23.13
C THR A 531 -25.09 -16.60 22.36
N VAL A 532 -25.16 -16.65 21.03
CA VAL A 532 -24.80 -15.54 20.14
C VAL A 532 -25.81 -14.39 20.24
N LEU A 533 -27.11 -14.66 20.41
CA LEU A 533 -28.08 -13.62 20.67
C LEU A 533 -27.84 -12.95 22.02
N SER A 534 -27.58 -13.74 23.06
CA SER A 534 -27.28 -13.18 24.37
C SER A 534 -26.02 -12.33 24.33
N PHE A 535 -25.00 -12.74 23.56
CA PHE A 535 -23.80 -11.93 23.32
C PHE A 535 -24.08 -10.64 22.52
N TYR A 536 -25.05 -10.67 21.60
CA TYR A 536 -25.53 -9.47 20.92
C TYR A 536 -26.18 -8.49 21.91
N GLU A 537 -27.05 -9.02 22.78
CA GLU A 537 -27.83 -8.23 23.74
C GLU A 537 -27.02 -7.76 24.94
N SER A 538 -26.10 -8.57 25.43
CA SER A 538 -25.21 -8.28 26.55
C SER A 538 -23.80 -8.74 26.21
N ILE A 539 -22.81 -7.97 26.63
CA ILE A 539 -21.40 -8.31 26.42
C ILE A 539 -20.87 -9.35 27.44
N PHE A 540 -21.69 -9.75 28.41
CA PHE A 540 -21.42 -10.80 29.39
C PHE A 540 -22.71 -11.52 29.83
N PHE A 541 -22.58 -12.66 30.49
CA PHE A 541 -23.69 -13.39 31.10
C PHE A 541 -23.66 -13.22 32.61
N ASP A 542 -24.84 -13.03 33.23
CA ASP A 542 -24.96 -13.24 34.67
C ASP A 542 -24.83 -14.73 34.99
N SER A 543 -24.51 -15.05 36.25
CA SER A 543 -24.30 -16.43 36.71
C SER A 543 -25.47 -17.34 36.34
N ASN A 544 -26.72 -16.87 36.52
CA ASN A 544 -27.91 -17.69 36.25
C ASN A 544 -28.06 -18.02 34.77
N THR A 545 -27.78 -17.05 33.89
CA THR A 545 -27.81 -17.21 32.44
C THR A 545 -26.71 -18.17 31.99
N GLY A 546 -25.50 -18.00 32.50
CA GLY A 546 -24.37 -18.89 32.24
C GLY A 546 -24.66 -20.34 32.66
N ASP A 547 -25.08 -20.54 33.92
CA ASP A 547 -25.42 -21.84 34.48
C ASP A 547 -26.57 -22.51 33.74
N GLY A 548 -27.60 -21.74 33.36
CA GLY A 548 -28.72 -22.24 32.58
C GLY A 548 -28.31 -22.73 31.18
N TYR A 549 -27.38 -22.04 30.52
CA TYR A 549 -26.87 -22.45 29.20
C TYR A 549 -25.92 -23.64 29.29
N LEU A 550 -25.09 -23.71 30.32
CA LEU A 550 -24.24 -24.88 30.59
C LEU A 550 -25.08 -26.11 30.90
N TYR A 551 -26.09 -25.98 31.76
CA TYR A 551 -27.02 -27.05 32.10
C TYR A 551 -27.75 -27.56 30.85
N MET A 552 -28.23 -26.66 29.98
CA MET A 552 -28.83 -27.04 28.70
C MET A 552 -27.85 -27.88 27.86
N LEU A 553 -26.60 -27.44 27.72
CA LEU A 553 -25.57 -28.09 26.90
C LEU A 553 -25.11 -29.46 27.45
N GLU A 554 -25.02 -29.61 28.77
CA GLU A 554 -24.53 -30.84 29.42
C GLU A 554 -25.59 -31.95 29.48
N ASN A 555 -26.87 -31.61 29.71
CA ASN A 555 -27.93 -32.61 29.85
C ASN A 555 -28.37 -33.27 28.53
N TYR A 556 -28.10 -32.66 27.39
CA TYR A 556 -28.41 -33.26 26.09
C TYR A 556 -27.70 -34.63 25.91
N SER A 557 -26.49 -34.77 26.46
CA SER A 557 -25.68 -35.99 26.33
C SER A 557 -26.25 -37.20 27.07
N ASN A 558 -27.11 -36.99 28.08
CA ASN A 558 -27.58 -38.05 28.97
C ASN A 558 -29.04 -38.45 28.71
N SER A 559 -29.76 -37.69 27.88
CA SER A 559 -31.23 -37.72 27.83
C SER A 559 -31.82 -38.35 26.57
N SER A 560 -31.02 -39.04 25.75
CA SER A 560 -31.47 -39.53 24.43
C SER A 560 -32.61 -40.57 24.46
N SER A 561 -33.13 -40.93 25.63
CA SER A 561 -34.21 -41.90 25.75
C SER A 561 -35.58 -41.34 26.16
N ASN A 562 -35.71 -40.13 26.73
CA ASN A 562 -37.02 -39.54 27.09
C ASN A 562 -36.88 -38.05 27.46
N ILE A 563 -36.99 -37.12 26.50
CA ILE A 563 -37.02 -35.68 26.81
C ILE A 563 -38.47 -35.31 27.20
N PRO A 564 -38.74 -34.82 28.42
CA PRO A 564 -40.03 -34.25 28.77
C PRO A 564 -40.25 -32.99 27.93
N SER A 565 -41.39 -32.88 27.25
CA SER A 565 -41.75 -31.65 26.54
C SER A 565 -41.88 -30.51 27.56
N TYR A 566 -40.84 -29.70 27.72
CA TYR A 566 -40.96 -28.45 28.45
C TYR A 566 -41.87 -27.54 27.60
N PRO A 567 -43.01 -27.07 28.14
CA PRO A 567 -43.80 -26.08 27.44
C PRO A 567 -42.94 -24.82 27.27
N ASP A 568 -42.67 -24.45 26.02
CA ASP A 568 -42.02 -23.18 25.64
C ASP A 568 -42.93 -22.03 26.10
N ASN A 569 -42.82 -21.68 27.38
CA ASN A 569 -43.59 -20.63 28.03
C ASN A 569 -42.87 -19.27 27.90
N CYS A 570 -42.27 -19.01 26.73
CA CYS A 570 -41.92 -17.66 26.33
C CYS A 570 -43.21 -16.99 25.87
N GLY A 571 -43.80 -16.15 26.73
CA GLY A 571 -45.07 -15.46 26.49
C GLY A 571 -45.09 -14.72 25.15
N ASN A 572 -45.85 -15.26 24.20
CA ASN A 572 -46.18 -14.59 22.95
C ASN A 572 -47.31 -13.59 23.21
N GLU A 573 -46.99 -12.40 23.72
CA GLU A 573 -47.91 -11.26 23.58
C GLU A 573 -47.79 -10.70 22.15
N PRO A 574 -48.86 -10.75 21.34
CA PRO A 574 -48.84 -10.20 19.99
C PRO A 574 -48.88 -8.66 20.05
N GLY A 575 -47.71 -8.05 20.20
CA GLY A 575 -47.53 -6.62 20.02
C GLY A 575 -47.72 -6.18 18.56
N PRO A 576 -48.12 -4.92 18.30
CA PRO A 576 -48.49 -4.43 16.98
C PRO A 576 -47.33 -4.58 15.97
N THR A 577 -47.65 -5.20 14.84
CA THR A 577 -46.79 -5.47 13.70
C THR A 577 -46.30 -4.17 13.05
N SER A 578 -45.16 -3.66 13.50
CA SER A 578 -44.29 -2.88 12.61
C SER A 578 -43.48 -3.89 11.80
N ASP A 579 -43.39 -3.70 10.48
CA ASP A 579 -42.57 -4.45 9.50
C ASP A 579 -41.05 -4.29 9.75
N SER A 580 -40.62 -4.37 11.00
CA SER A 580 -39.22 -4.45 11.37
C SER A 580 -38.70 -5.81 10.91
N GLN A 581 -37.77 -5.78 9.94
CA GLN A 581 -37.06 -6.95 9.42
C GLN A 581 -36.47 -7.70 10.60
N THR A 582 -37.09 -8.82 10.97
CA THR A 582 -36.64 -9.62 12.09
C THR A 582 -35.72 -10.70 11.56
N ILE A 583 -34.47 -10.74 12.04
CA ILE A 583 -33.55 -11.83 11.72
C ILE A 583 -33.88 -13.01 12.61
N TYR A 584 -34.27 -14.12 11.97
CA TYR A 584 -34.56 -15.38 12.65
C TYR A 584 -33.28 -16.23 12.74
N LEU A 585 -32.47 -15.96 13.77
CA LEU A 585 -31.20 -16.70 13.97
C LEU A 585 -31.42 -18.21 14.06
N GLY A 586 -32.57 -18.66 14.58
CA GLY A 586 -32.89 -20.09 14.69
C GLY A 586 -33.02 -20.85 13.36
N LYS A 587 -33.09 -20.13 12.22
CA LYS A 587 -33.10 -20.73 10.88
C LYS A 587 -31.72 -20.75 10.21
N LEU A 588 -30.70 -20.14 10.83
CA LEU A 588 -29.38 -19.99 10.24
C LEU A 588 -28.51 -21.22 10.49
N SER A 589 -27.76 -21.66 9.49
CA SER A 589 -26.75 -22.70 9.66
C SER A 589 -25.69 -22.31 10.70
N ILE A 590 -25.02 -23.30 11.31
CA ILE A 590 -23.91 -23.03 12.25
C ILE A 590 -22.84 -22.11 11.64
N PRO A 591 -22.35 -22.30 10.39
CA PRO A 591 -21.44 -21.35 9.75
C PRO A 591 -21.98 -19.91 9.72
N ALA A 592 -23.26 -19.72 9.41
CA ALA A 592 -23.88 -18.40 9.38
C ALA A 592 -23.93 -17.78 10.80
N ILE A 593 -24.27 -18.56 11.83
CA ILE A 593 -24.27 -18.08 13.22
C ILE A 593 -22.85 -17.73 13.71
N LEU A 594 -21.85 -18.55 13.38
CA LEU A 594 -20.45 -18.27 13.69
C LEU A 594 -19.97 -16.98 13.01
N ARG A 595 -20.38 -16.76 11.76
CA ARG A 595 -20.05 -15.54 11.03
C ARG A 595 -20.67 -14.30 11.68
N TRP A 596 -21.90 -14.42 12.20
CA TRP A 596 -22.51 -13.36 13.02
C TRP A 596 -21.71 -13.11 14.30
N PHE A 597 -21.32 -14.16 15.01
CA PHE A 597 -20.49 -14.03 16.21
C PHE A 597 -19.16 -13.30 15.92
N ILE A 598 -18.44 -13.70 14.86
CA ILE A 598 -17.20 -13.05 14.41
C ILE A 598 -17.44 -11.57 14.14
N LEU A 599 -18.44 -11.23 13.32
CA LEU A 599 -18.72 -9.84 12.94
C LEU A 599 -19.08 -8.99 14.16
N MET A 600 -19.88 -9.54 15.08
CA MET A 600 -20.26 -8.83 16.31
C MET A 600 -19.06 -8.63 17.24
N PHE A 601 -18.18 -9.61 17.37
CA PHE A 601 -16.97 -9.45 18.16
C PHE A 601 -16.07 -8.35 17.57
N GLU A 602 -15.83 -8.38 16.26
CA GLU A 602 -15.06 -7.34 15.55
C GLU A 602 -15.69 -5.96 15.72
N MET A 603 -17.02 -5.87 15.60
CA MET A 603 -17.74 -4.62 15.79
C MET A 603 -17.65 -4.12 17.24
N LYS A 604 -17.81 -4.99 18.25
CA LYS A 604 -17.89 -4.58 19.66
C LYS A 604 -16.54 -4.29 20.30
N PHE A 605 -15.51 -5.06 19.94
CA PHE A 605 -14.23 -5.03 20.65
C PHE A 605 -13.05 -4.50 19.83
N LEU A 606 -13.06 -4.68 18.50
CA LEU A 606 -11.97 -4.18 17.67
C LEU A 606 -12.23 -2.76 17.19
N PHE A 607 -13.41 -2.51 16.63
CA PHE A 607 -13.65 -1.27 15.86
C PHE A 607 -14.72 -0.34 16.43
N GLY A 608 -15.61 -0.83 17.30
CA GLY A 608 -16.66 -0.03 17.91
C GLY A 608 -16.34 0.38 19.35
N ASP A 609 -17.21 1.22 19.90
CA ASP A 609 -17.24 1.47 21.33
C ASP A 609 -18.20 0.50 21.99
N ILE A 610 -17.77 -0.07 23.12
CA ILE A 610 -18.60 -0.92 23.97
C ILE A 610 -19.90 -0.20 24.41
N TYR A 611 -19.97 1.14 24.31
CA TYR A 611 -21.02 1.99 24.90
C TYR A 611 -21.99 2.68 23.93
N ILE A 612 -21.99 2.43 22.61
CA ILE A 612 -22.94 3.12 21.69
C ILE A 612 -24.42 2.85 22.05
N ARG A 613 -24.71 1.87 22.92
CA ARG A 613 -26.09 1.61 23.38
C ARG A 613 -26.70 2.68 24.30
N ASN A 614 -25.92 3.52 24.99
CA ASN A 614 -26.45 4.37 26.07
C ASN A 614 -26.57 5.87 25.73
N SER A 615 -25.96 6.36 24.65
CA SER A 615 -26.20 7.73 24.17
C SER A 615 -27.43 7.74 23.26
N GLN A 616 -28.53 8.33 23.71
CA GLN A 616 -29.83 8.43 23.01
C GLN A 616 -29.79 9.12 21.63
N THR A 617 -28.62 9.60 21.17
CA THR A 617 -28.46 10.38 19.95
C THR A 617 -28.01 9.59 18.72
N TYR A 618 -27.50 8.36 18.88
CA TYR A 618 -27.15 7.47 17.75
C TYR A 618 -27.61 6.05 18.07
N THR A 619 -28.87 5.78 17.82
CA THR A 619 -29.42 4.47 18.09
C THR A 619 -29.03 3.49 17.01
N PHE A 620 -28.39 2.38 17.42
CA PHE A 620 -28.41 1.05 16.79
C PHE A 620 -29.84 0.52 16.44
N ARG A 621 -30.88 1.38 16.41
CA ARG A 621 -32.28 1.06 16.09
C ARG A 621 -32.49 0.69 14.62
N ASP A 622 -31.59 1.10 13.73
CA ASP A 622 -31.67 0.76 12.31
C ASP A 622 -31.02 -0.59 11.99
N LEU A 623 -30.29 -1.19 12.94
CA LEU A 623 -29.94 -2.60 12.86
C LEU A 623 -31.17 -3.43 13.24
N PRO A 624 -31.56 -4.40 12.40
CA PRO A 624 -32.75 -5.20 12.63
C PRO A 624 -32.70 -5.86 14.01
N ARG A 625 -33.85 -5.87 14.69
CA ARG A 625 -34.01 -6.61 15.94
C ARG A 625 -33.89 -8.10 15.62
N PHE A 626 -32.97 -8.78 16.28
CA PHE A 626 -32.94 -10.24 16.26
C PHE A 626 -34.10 -10.76 17.12
N LYS A 627 -34.77 -11.83 16.67
CA LYS A 627 -35.71 -12.59 17.51
C LYS A 627 -35.37 -14.08 17.42
N ILE A 628 -35.61 -14.79 18.52
CA ILE A 628 -35.64 -16.26 18.57
C ILE A 628 -37.08 -16.70 18.34
N PHE A 629 -37.27 -17.77 17.58
CA PHE A 629 -38.48 -18.60 17.65
C PHE A 629 -38.17 -19.85 18.46
#